data_AF-T0J0N3-F1
#
_entry.id   AF-T0J0N3-F1
#
_cell.length_a   1.000
_cell.length_b   1.000
_cell.length_c   1.000
_cell.angle_alpha   90.00
_cell.angle_beta   90.00
_cell.angle_gamma   90.00
#
_symmetry.space_group_name_H-M   'P 1'
#
loop_
_entity.id
_entity.type
_entity.pdbx_description
1 polymer ?
#
loop_
_entity_poly.entity_id
_entity_poly.type
_entity_poly.pdbx_seq_one_letter_code
_entity_poly.pdbx_strand_id
1 'polypeptide(L)'
;MRIAVLGVDLGKNSCSLVGLDEAGRIVLRRRMRRETVIAFAGKLPTCVVAMEACCGAHHIGLVVGFIFVVARNFRSAITFVCDEGDCLIRARRNLYFIHKYELQKELNRVPDNANLLIDLSSTSYVDLDNVDVINAFIKGAAYRNIAVIVRGDIAERSAPLINAPTSEVRFS
;
A
#
# COMPACT_ATOMS: atom_id res chain seq x y z
N MET A 1 22.32 9.05 11.50
CA MET A 1 22.23 8.21 12.72
C MET A 1 20.82 7.63 12.80
N ARG A 2 20.68 6.31 12.93
CA ARG A 2 19.39 5.61 12.90
C ARG A 2 18.91 5.40 14.33
N ILE A 3 17.67 5.79 14.62
CA ILE A 3 17.02 5.47 15.89
C ILE A 3 16.48 4.04 15.75
N ALA A 4 16.96 3.13 16.60
CA ALA A 4 16.50 1.74 16.64
C ALA A 4 15.33 1.58 17.62
N VAL A 5 15.38 2.27 18.77
CA VAL A 5 14.32 2.26 19.79
C VAL A 5 13.94 3.70 20.15
N LEU A 6 12.65 4.01 20.16
CA LEU A 6 12.11 5.27 20.63
C LEU A 6 11.29 5.05 21.90
N GLY A 7 11.83 5.47 23.03
CA GLY A 7 11.12 5.57 24.31
C GLY A 7 10.23 6.82 24.34
N VAL A 8 8.97 6.66 24.72
CA VAL A 8 7.97 7.73 24.87
C VAL A 8 7.36 7.66 26.26
N ASP A 9 7.68 8.63 27.10
CA ASP A 9 7.04 8.87 28.39
C ASP A 9 5.95 9.94 28.20
N LEU A 10 4.74 9.62 28.67
CA LEU A 10 3.52 10.38 28.45
C LEU A 10 3.14 11.21 29.68
N GLY A 11 3.53 12.48 29.70
CA GLY A 11 2.97 13.46 30.64
C GLY A 11 1.66 14.11 30.14
N LYS A 12 0.91 14.72 31.06
CA LYS A 12 -0.39 15.36 30.79
C LYS A 12 -0.34 16.39 29.65
N ASN A 13 0.66 17.28 29.66
CA ASN A 13 0.82 18.36 28.68
C ASN A 13 2.12 18.27 27.86
N SER A 14 2.96 17.28 28.15
CA SER A 14 4.28 17.14 27.55
C SER A 14 4.71 15.68 27.58
N CYS A 15 5.23 15.19 26.47
CA CYS A 15 5.81 13.86 26.34
C CYS A 15 7.33 13.97 26.31
N SER A 16 8.02 13.09 27.02
CA SER A 16 9.48 12.96 26.97
C SER A 16 9.84 11.84 26.00
N LEU A 17 10.70 12.14 25.03
CA LEU A 17 11.17 11.21 24.02
C LEU A 17 12.65 10.93 24.23
N VAL A 18 13.01 9.66 24.14
CA VAL A 18 14.39 9.17 24.18
C VAL A 18 14.60 8.24 22.99
N GLY A 19 15.50 8.57 22.08
CA GLY A 19 15.90 7.70 20.98
C GLY A 19 17.20 6.98 21.30
N LEU A 20 17.23 5.68 21.10
CA LEU A 20 18.41 4.81 21.25
C LEU A 20 18.86 4.29 19.88
N ASP A 21 20.17 4.17 19.68
CA ASP A 21 20.74 3.43 18.54
C ASP A 21 20.70 1.91 18.77
N GLU A 22 21.21 1.14 17.80
CA GLU A 22 21.28 -0.33 17.89
C GLU A 22 22.16 -0.83 19.04
N ALA A 23 23.09 0.00 19.55
CA ALA A 23 23.93 -0.31 20.70
C ALA A 23 23.31 0.16 22.03
N GLY A 24 22.06 0.65 22.01
CA GLY A 24 21.36 1.15 23.20
C GLY A 24 21.83 2.52 23.69
N ARG A 25 22.64 3.25 22.91
CA ARG A 25 23.14 4.58 23.27
C ARG A 25 22.10 5.63 22.95
N ILE A 26 21.95 6.61 23.85
CA ILE A 26 21.02 7.72 23.65
C ILE A 26 21.52 8.61 22.51
N VAL A 27 20.80 8.63 21.40
CA VAL A 27 21.06 9.50 20.24
C VAL A 27 20.10 10.67 20.16
N LEU A 28 19.00 10.64 20.91
CA LEU A 28 18.01 11.70 20.96
C LEU A 28 17.41 11.79 22.37
N ARG A 29 17.26 13.02 22.88
CA ARG A 29 16.43 13.30 24.05
C ARG A 29 15.68 14.59 23.83
N ARG A 30 14.35 14.56 23.85
CA ARG A 30 13.54 15.75 23.58
C ARG A 30 12.20 15.71 24.30
N ARG A 31 11.73 16.86 24.77
CA ARG A 31 10.37 17.03 25.28
C ARG A 31 9.50 17.67 24.21
N MET A 32 8.32 17.13 23.96
CA MET A 32 7.40 17.56 22.92
C MET A 32 5.96 17.62 23.42
N ARG A 33 5.07 18.31 22.71
CA ARG A 33 3.62 18.24 22.96
C ARG A 33 3.06 16.95 22.37
N ARG A 34 1.98 16.42 22.96
CA ARG A 34 1.34 15.16 22.57
C ARG A 34 1.01 15.09 21.08
N GLU A 35 0.48 16.18 20.51
CA GLU A 35 0.14 16.30 19.09
C GLU A 35 1.37 16.17 18.17
N THR A 36 2.48 16.75 18.58
CA THR A 36 3.73 16.75 17.78
C THR A 36 4.49 15.44 17.83
N VAL A 37 4.24 14.59 18.83
CA VAL A 37 4.88 13.26 18.95
C VAL A 37 4.50 12.37 17.77
N ILE A 38 3.23 12.40 17.34
CA ILE A 38 2.74 11.59 16.23
C ILE A 38 3.40 12.01 14.92
N ALA A 39 3.44 13.32 14.65
CA ALA A 39 4.10 13.88 13.48
C ALA A 39 5.61 13.59 13.46
N PHE A 40 6.25 13.56 14.64
CA PHE A 40 7.66 13.20 14.76
C PHE A 40 7.90 11.71 14.49
N ALA A 41 7.12 10.83 15.13
CA ALA A 41 7.21 9.38 14.93
C ALA A 41 6.98 8.97 13.48
N GLY A 42 6.06 9.64 12.76
CA GLY A 42 5.81 9.41 11.34
C GLY A 42 6.98 9.73 10.41
N LYS A 43 7.95 10.55 10.84
CA LYS A 43 9.15 10.89 10.06
C LYS A 43 10.32 9.93 10.28
N LEU A 44 10.22 9.03 11.26
CA LEU A 44 11.32 8.13 11.60
C LEU A 44 11.32 6.87 10.71
N PRO A 45 12.51 6.28 10.44
CA PRO A 45 12.61 4.96 9.82
C PRO A 45 12.03 3.87 10.76
N THR A 46 11.92 2.61 10.30
CA THR A 46 11.45 1.50 11.18
C THR A 46 12.25 1.48 12.48
N CYS A 47 11.54 1.63 13.59
CA CYS A 47 12.10 1.59 14.93
C CYS A 47 11.07 1.00 15.90
N VAL A 48 11.55 0.42 16.99
CA VAL A 48 10.71 -0.09 18.09
C VAL A 48 10.26 1.10 18.92
N VAL A 49 8.95 1.30 19.09
CA VAL A 49 8.44 2.35 19.98
C VAL A 49 8.05 1.72 21.31
N ALA A 50 8.78 2.09 22.36
CA ALA A 50 8.46 1.71 23.74
C ALA A 50 7.75 2.88 24.39
N MET A 51 6.55 2.66 24.94
CA MET A 51 5.73 3.73 25.50
C MET A 51 5.27 3.39 26.90
N GLU A 52 5.32 4.36 27.81
CA GLU A 52 4.82 4.19 29.18
C GLU A 52 3.29 3.98 29.18
N ALA A 53 2.83 2.97 29.92
CA ALA A 53 1.42 2.66 30.06
C ALA A 53 0.74 3.62 31.06
N CYS A 54 0.12 4.68 30.54
CA CYS A 54 -0.75 5.59 31.30
C CYS A 54 -2.18 5.59 30.73
N CYS A 55 -3.16 6.20 31.41
CA CYS A 55 -4.54 6.28 30.92
C CYS A 55 -4.63 6.93 29.51
N GLY A 56 -3.69 7.83 29.18
CA GLY A 56 -3.59 8.42 27.85
C GLY A 56 -2.86 7.56 26.80
N ALA A 57 -2.14 6.52 27.22
CA ALA A 57 -1.30 5.66 26.38
C ALA A 57 -2.11 4.73 25.49
N HIS A 58 -3.26 4.24 25.96
CA HIS A 58 -4.14 3.38 25.17
C HIS A 58 -4.61 4.10 23.89
N HIS A 59 -5.05 5.35 24.01
CA HIS A 59 -5.47 6.15 22.87
C HIS A 59 -4.32 6.50 21.93
N ILE A 60 -3.16 6.93 22.45
CA ILE A 60 -2.01 7.27 21.60
C ILE A 60 -1.45 6.02 20.92
N GLY A 61 -1.33 4.91 21.64
CA GLY A 61 -0.79 3.66 21.12
C GLY A 61 -1.65 3.09 20.00
N LEU A 62 -2.97 3.12 20.17
CA LEU A 62 -3.91 2.70 19.12
C LEU A 62 -3.83 3.63 17.91
N VAL A 63 -3.83 4.96 18.11
CA VAL A 63 -3.74 5.92 17.01
C VAL A 63 -2.41 5.83 16.27
N VAL A 64 -1.28 5.74 16.97
CA VAL A 64 0.05 5.61 16.37
C VAL A 64 0.20 4.27 15.67
N GLY A 65 -0.26 3.17 16.29
CA GLY A 65 -0.27 1.84 15.67
C GLY A 65 -1.13 1.82 14.40
N PHE A 66 -2.34 2.37 14.47
CA PHE A 66 -3.23 2.49 13.32
C PHE A 66 -2.60 3.34 12.21
N ILE A 67 -2.10 4.53 12.52
CA ILE A 67 -1.43 5.40 11.53
C ILE A 67 -0.21 4.69 10.94
N PHE A 68 0.59 3.98 11.74
CA PHE A 68 1.79 3.30 11.25
C PHE A 68 1.42 2.13 10.32
N VAL A 69 0.45 1.30 10.70
CA VAL A 69 -0.07 0.19 9.88
C VAL A 69 -0.64 0.74 8.58
N VAL A 70 -1.49 1.76 8.67
CA VAL A 70 -2.18 2.37 7.53
C VAL A 70 -1.17 3.06 6.61
N ALA A 71 -0.30 3.94 7.12
CA ALA A 71 0.72 4.63 6.33
C ALA A 71 1.77 3.67 5.72
N ARG A 72 2.07 2.55 6.38
CA ARG A 72 2.94 1.50 5.81
C ARG A 72 2.23 0.67 4.73
N ASN A 73 0.94 0.40 4.90
CA ASN A 73 0.16 -0.38 3.94
C ASN A 73 -0.26 0.45 2.71
N PHE A 74 -0.30 1.78 2.81
CA PHE A 74 -0.60 2.71 1.72
C PHE A 74 0.54 2.95 0.71
N ARG A 75 1.59 2.11 0.65
CA ARG A 75 2.49 2.14 -0.52
C ARG A 75 1.69 1.80 -1.78
N SER A 76 2.06 2.21 -2.98
CA SER A 76 1.30 1.85 -4.20
C SER A 76 1.12 0.33 -4.35
N ALA A 77 -0.11 -0.16 -4.51
CA ALA A 77 -0.36 -1.59 -4.80
C ALA A 77 -0.12 -1.91 -6.28
N ILE A 78 -0.22 -0.89 -7.12
CA ILE A 78 -0.29 -1.01 -8.57
C ILE A 78 0.90 -0.27 -9.17
N THR A 79 1.45 -0.83 -10.25
CA THR A 79 2.48 -0.17 -11.06
C THR A 79 2.00 -0.12 -12.49
N PHE A 80 2.13 1.05 -13.10
CA PHE A 80 1.76 1.32 -14.48
C PHE A 80 3.02 1.64 -15.28
N VAL A 81 3.17 1.00 -16.42
CA VAL A 81 4.23 1.22 -17.40
C VAL A 81 3.58 1.24 -18.78
N CYS A 82 3.94 2.19 -19.63
CA CYS A 82 3.58 2.14 -21.05
C CYS A 82 4.79 2.50 -21.89
N ASP A 83 4.98 1.78 -22.99
CA ASP A 83 6.02 2.01 -23.99
C ASP A 83 5.42 1.80 -25.38
N GLU A 84 5.52 2.82 -26.25
CA GLU A 84 5.11 2.79 -27.67
C GLU A 84 3.76 2.11 -28.02
N GLY A 85 2.80 2.10 -27.09
CA GLY A 85 1.47 1.49 -27.29
C GLY A 85 1.26 0.16 -26.56
N ASP A 86 2.30 -0.41 -25.95
CA ASP A 86 2.21 -1.54 -25.04
C ASP A 86 2.22 -1.05 -23.59
N CYS A 87 1.15 -1.34 -22.88
CA CYS A 87 0.91 -0.91 -21.51
C CYS A 87 0.81 -2.12 -20.57
N LEU A 88 1.37 -1.97 -19.38
CA LEU A 88 1.37 -2.96 -18.31
C LEU A 88 0.83 -2.33 -17.03
N ILE A 89 -0.24 -2.91 -16.49
CA ILE A 89 -0.71 -2.67 -15.13
C ILE A 89 -0.38 -3.90 -14.32
N ARG A 90 0.56 -3.79 -13.39
CA ARG A 90 0.96 -4.89 -12.50
C ARG A 90 0.54 -4.63 -11.07
N ALA A 91 -0.20 -5.57 -10.50
CA ALA A 91 -0.47 -5.60 -9.07
C ALA A 91 0.71 -6.24 -8.33
N ARG A 92 1.32 -5.51 -7.39
CA ARG A 92 2.47 -5.99 -6.59
C ARG A 92 2.05 -6.75 -5.33
N ARG A 93 0.76 -6.71 -4.99
CA ARG A 93 0.16 -7.33 -3.80
C ARG A 93 -1.37 -7.41 -3.97
N ASN A 94 -2.03 -8.01 -2.97
CA ASN A 94 -3.49 -8.14 -2.94
C ASN A 94 -4.22 -6.80 -3.14
N LEU A 95 -5.26 -6.85 -3.97
CA LEU A 95 -6.10 -5.72 -4.34
C LEU A 95 -7.36 -5.70 -3.48
N TYR A 96 -7.27 -5.08 -2.31
CA TYR A 96 -8.42 -4.77 -1.46
C TYR A 96 -9.24 -3.59 -1.99
N PHE A 97 -10.46 -3.42 -1.49
CA PHE A 97 -11.38 -2.30 -1.79
C PHE A 97 -10.70 -0.92 -1.83
N ILE A 98 -9.74 -0.66 -0.93
CA ILE A 98 -9.07 0.64 -0.84
C ILE A 98 -8.29 1.04 -2.11
N HIS A 99 -7.89 0.06 -2.92
CA HIS A 99 -7.13 0.28 -4.15
C HIS A 99 -8.01 0.53 -5.38
N LYS A 100 -9.34 0.49 -5.24
CA LYS A 100 -10.30 0.73 -6.33
C LYS A 100 -10.02 2.04 -7.07
N TYR A 101 -9.77 3.10 -6.31
CA TYR A 101 -9.46 4.41 -6.87
C TYR A 101 -8.12 4.43 -7.63
N GLU A 102 -7.08 3.80 -7.06
CA GLU A 102 -5.76 3.69 -7.70
C GLU A 102 -5.85 2.91 -9.01
N LEU A 103 -6.59 1.79 -9.03
CA LEU A 103 -6.81 0.96 -10.20
C LEU A 103 -7.55 1.71 -11.32
N GLN A 104 -8.67 2.37 -10.98
CA GLN A 104 -9.42 3.18 -11.95
C GLN A 104 -8.55 4.29 -12.55
N LYS A 105 -7.76 4.95 -11.70
CA LYS A 105 -6.88 6.03 -12.14
C LYS A 105 -5.84 5.54 -13.15
N GLU A 106 -5.17 4.41 -12.89
CA GLU A 106 -4.18 3.88 -13.82
C GLU A 106 -4.82 3.31 -15.10
N LEU A 107 -5.98 2.66 -15.01
CA LEU A 107 -6.72 2.20 -16.19
C LEU A 107 -7.13 3.36 -17.13
N ASN A 108 -7.52 4.50 -16.56
CA ASN A 108 -7.86 5.69 -17.33
C ASN A 108 -6.66 6.36 -18.02
N ARG A 109 -5.43 6.01 -17.64
CA ARG A 109 -4.20 6.53 -18.26
C ARG A 109 -3.79 5.75 -19.51
N VAL A 110 -4.35 4.57 -19.73
CA VAL A 110 -4.08 3.76 -20.92
C VAL A 110 -4.53 4.54 -22.16
N PRO A 111 -3.67 4.78 -23.15
CA PRO A 111 -4.04 5.48 -24.38
C PRO A 111 -4.93 4.62 -25.28
N ASP A 112 -5.62 5.25 -26.23
CA ASP A 112 -6.42 4.54 -27.25
C ASP A 112 -5.50 3.81 -28.24
N ASN A 113 -5.97 2.72 -28.85
CA ASN A 113 -5.18 1.86 -29.75
C ASN A 113 -3.96 1.19 -29.10
N ALA A 114 -4.03 0.91 -27.81
CA ALA A 114 -2.94 0.29 -27.05
C ALA A 114 -3.20 -1.19 -26.74
N ASN A 115 -2.15 -1.95 -26.48
CA ASN A 115 -2.25 -3.27 -25.86
C ASN A 115 -2.05 -3.13 -24.36
N LEU A 116 -2.97 -3.64 -23.56
CA LEU A 116 -2.91 -3.61 -22.11
C LEU A 116 -2.74 -5.01 -21.54
N LEU A 117 -1.64 -5.26 -20.84
CA LEU A 117 -1.45 -6.42 -19.99
C LEU A 117 -1.80 -6.07 -18.53
N ILE A 118 -2.77 -6.76 -17.95
CA ILE A 118 -3.07 -6.69 -16.52
C ILE A 118 -2.42 -7.90 -15.85
N ASP A 119 -1.34 -7.66 -15.11
CA ASP A 119 -0.58 -8.70 -14.42
C ASP A 119 -1.00 -8.82 -12.95
N LEU A 120 -1.74 -9.90 -12.65
CA LEU A 120 -2.17 -10.27 -11.30
C LEU A 120 -1.33 -11.41 -10.69
N SER A 121 -0.24 -11.82 -11.34
CA SER A 121 0.59 -12.97 -10.94
C SER A 121 1.25 -12.85 -9.57
N SER A 122 1.26 -11.68 -8.95
CA SER A 122 1.81 -11.45 -7.61
C SER A 122 0.72 -11.27 -6.55
N THR A 123 -0.54 -11.56 -6.90
CA THR A 123 -1.70 -11.43 -6.02
C THR A 123 -2.26 -12.80 -5.65
N SER A 124 -2.78 -12.92 -4.44
CA SER A 124 -3.53 -14.10 -3.97
C SER A 124 -5.01 -13.79 -3.76
N TYR A 125 -5.37 -12.51 -3.77
CA TYR A 125 -6.73 -12.03 -3.57
C TYR A 125 -6.97 -10.70 -4.29
N VAL A 126 -8.05 -10.65 -5.06
CA VAL A 126 -8.63 -9.44 -5.66
C VAL A 126 -10.08 -9.33 -5.20
N ASP A 127 -10.41 -8.18 -4.60
CA ASP A 127 -11.76 -7.85 -4.17
C ASP A 127 -12.73 -7.76 -5.38
N LEU A 128 -13.99 -8.16 -5.19
CA LEU A 128 -15.01 -8.16 -6.25
C LEU A 128 -15.20 -6.77 -6.86
N ASP A 129 -15.11 -5.72 -6.05
CA ASP A 129 -15.21 -4.34 -6.53
C ASP A 129 -14.11 -3.97 -7.53
N ASN A 130 -12.91 -4.51 -7.35
CA ASN A 130 -11.80 -4.30 -8.27
C ASN A 130 -11.97 -5.13 -9.55
N VAL A 131 -12.52 -6.35 -9.43
CA VAL A 131 -12.88 -7.18 -10.58
C VAL A 131 -13.92 -6.48 -11.46
N ASP A 132 -14.94 -5.89 -10.86
CA ASP A 132 -15.98 -5.14 -11.58
C ASP A 132 -15.41 -3.92 -12.32
N VAL A 133 -14.46 -3.22 -11.71
CA VAL A 133 -13.74 -2.12 -12.37
C VAL A 133 -12.99 -2.60 -13.61
N ILE A 134 -12.28 -3.73 -13.51
CA ILE A 134 -11.54 -4.31 -14.64
C ILE A 134 -12.52 -4.73 -15.74
N ASN A 135 -13.62 -5.40 -15.37
CA ASN A 135 -14.65 -5.82 -16.31
C ASN A 135 -15.34 -4.65 -17.01
N ALA A 136 -15.65 -3.58 -16.28
CA ALA A 136 -16.20 -2.36 -16.84
C ALA A 136 -15.21 -1.70 -17.82
N PHE A 137 -13.91 -1.69 -17.49
CA PHE A 137 -12.88 -1.20 -18.38
C PHE A 137 -12.77 -2.05 -19.65
N ILE A 138 -12.74 -3.38 -19.56
CA ILE A 138 -12.68 -4.28 -20.71
C ILE A 138 -13.86 -4.04 -21.66
N LYS A 139 -15.07 -3.83 -21.11
CA LYS A 139 -16.25 -3.50 -21.91
C LYS A 139 -16.09 -2.17 -22.65
N GLY A 140 -15.46 -1.18 -22.02
CA GLY A 140 -15.14 0.12 -22.63
C GLY A 140 -13.96 0.06 -23.62
N ALA A 141 -13.00 -0.83 -23.38
CA ALA A 141 -11.77 -0.98 -24.15
C ALA A 141 -12.04 -1.33 -25.63
N ALA A 142 -13.10 -2.10 -25.89
CA ALA A 142 -13.54 -2.43 -27.25
C ALA A 142 -13.86 -1.17 -28.09
N TYR A 143 -14.42 -0.13 -27.49
CA TYR A 143 -14.72 1.13 -28.17
C TYR A 143 -13.49 2.01 -28.40
N ARG A 144 -12.43 1.80 -27.60
CA ARG A 144 -11.16 2.54 -27.65
C ARG A 144 -10.07 1.81 -28.43
N ASN A 145 -10.42 0.67 -29.03
CA ASN A 145 -9.52 -0.24 -29.73
C ASN A 145 -8.33 -0.69 -28.86
N ILE A 146 -8.58 -0.95 -27.57
CA ILE A 146 -7.55 -1.41 -26.62
C ILE A 146 -7.65 -2.93 -26.49
N ALA A 147 -6.56 -3.64 -26.79
CA ALA A 147 -6.49 -5.10 -26.60
C ALA A 147 -6.08 -5.41 -25.17
N VAL A 148 -6.98 -5.99 -24.36
CA VAL A 148 -6.70 -6.30 -22.95
C VAL A 148 -6.41 -7.78 -22.77
N ILE A 149 -5.26 -8.09 -22.18
CA ILE A 149 -4.85 -9.44 -21.77
C ILE A 149 -4.69 -9.45 -20.26
N VAL A 150 -5.19 -10.50 -19.61
CA VAL A 150 -5.04 -10.66 -18.16
C VAL A 150 -4.13 -11.85 -17.88
N ARG A 151 -3.13 -11.65 -17.03
CA ARG A 151 -2.30 -12.72 -16.47
C ARG A 151 -2.83 -13.04 -15.07
N GLY A 152 -3.25 -14.29 -14.87
CA GLY A 152 -3.99 -14.73 -13.69
C GLY A 152 -3.24 -14.61 -12.37
N ASP A 153 -4.01 -14.70 -11.28
CA ASP A 153 -3.52 -14.70 -9.90
C ASP A 153 -2.97 -16.08 -9.49
N ILE A 154 -2.04 -16.12 -8.53
CA ILE A 154 -1.39 -17.37 -8.06
C ILE A 154 -2.42 -18.36 -7.49
N ALA A 155 -3.50 -17.82 -6.93
CA ALA A 155 -4.57 -18.61 -6.32
C ALA A 155 -5.64 -19.07 -7.32
N GLU A 156 -5.58 -18.63 -8.59
CA GLU A 156 -6.57 -18.88 -9.66
C GLU A 156 -8.03 -18.57 -9.26
N ARG A 157 -8.25 -17.74 -8.24
CA ARG A 157 -9.61 -17.43 -7.74
C ARG A 157 -10.20 -16.21 -8.41
N SER A 158 -9.35 -15.26 -8.80
CA SER A 158 -9.78 -13.98 -9.35
C SER A 158 -9.76 -13.99 -10.88
N ALA A 159 -8.84 -14.72 -11.51
CA ALA A 159 -8.76 -14.87 -12.96
C ALA A 159 -10.07 -15.35 -13.64
N PRO A 160 -10.86 -16.30 -13.09
CA PRO A 160 -12.10 -16.77 -13.71
C PRO A 160 -13.24 -15.74 -13.70
N LEU A 161 -13.15 -14.71 -12.85
CA LEU A 161 -14.17 -13.66 -12.70
C LEU A 161 -13.92 -12.47 -13.64
N ILE A 162 -12.77 -12.44 -14.31
CA ILE A 162 -12.39 -11.36 -15.22
C ILE A 162 -12.67 -11.78 -16.66
N ASN A 163 -13.52 -11.03 -17.35
CA ASN A 163 -13.99 -11.33 -18.70
C ASN A 163 -12.99 -10.87 -19.78
N ALA A 164 -11.75 -11.38 -19.75
CA ALA A 164 -10.71 -11.09 -20.72
C ALA A 164 -9.96 -12.37 -21.14
N PRO A 165 -9.36 -12.39 -22.35
CA PRO A 165 -8.47 -13.47 -22.75
C PRO A 165 -7.31 -13.59 -21.74
N THR A 166 -7.21 -14.77 -21.14
CA THR A 166 -6.25 -15.08 -20.09
C THR A 166 -4.97 -15.64 -20.70
N SER A 167 -3.83 -15.10 -20.30
CA SER A 167 -2.52 -15.71 -20.59
C SER A 167 -2.16 -16.63 -19.41
N GLU A 168 -2.13 -17.94 -19.65
CA GLU A 168 -1.73 -18.92 -18.64
C GLU A 168 -0.26 -18.74 -18.26
N VAL A 169 0.03 -18.87 -16.96
CA VAL A 169 1.40 -18.95 -16.47
C VAL A 169 1.85 -20.40 -16.62
N ARG A 170 2.55 -20.73 -17.71
CA ARG A 170 3.33 -21.98 -17.76
C ARG A 170 4.46 -21.88 -16.75
N PHE A 171 4.27 -22.47 -15.57
CA PHE A 171 5.37 -22.80 -14.68
C PHE A 171 6.01 -24.09 -15.23
N SER A 172 7.19 -23.97 -15.84
CA SER A 172 8.11 -25.08 -16.11
C SER A 172 9.10 -25.23 -14.97
#